data_AF-A0A9D2QDK4-F1
#
_entry.id   AF-A0A9D2QDK4-F1
#
_cell.length_a   1.000
_cell.length_b   1.000
_cell.length_c   1.000
_cell.angle_alpha   90.00
_cell.angle_beta   90.00
_cell.angle_gamma   90.00
#
_symmetry.space_group_name_H-M   'P 1'
#
loop_
_entity.id
_entity.type
_entity.pdbx_description
1 polymer ?
#
loop_
_entity_poly.entity_id
_entity_poly.type
_entity_poly.pdbx_seq_one_letter_code
_entity_poly.pdbx_strand_id
1 'polypeptide(L)'
;MGRMYRGLSSDQFCWISLPAPSVSLMRGLADVFGIHELIVEDAVIGEQRPKVEHYDDQLLLVARTLEQPDNTQETGSGPRMQTGEVLVVVGDSFVLSIDHRRPRGRDQRTGGRRVLPLR
;
A
#
# COMPACT_ATOMS: atom_id res chain seq x y z
N MET A 1 -5.42 13.42 -26.13
CA MET A 1 -6.79 12.86 -26.20
C MET A 1 -6.92 11.98 -24.97
N GLY A 2 -7.63 12.43 -23.94
CA GLY A 2 -7.59 11.81 -22.60
C GLY A 2 -8.13 10.38 -22.61
N ARG A 3 -7.41 9.44 -21.98
CA ARG A 3 -7.91 8.08 -21.76
C ARG A 3 -9.14 8.17 -20.85
N MET A 4 -10.28 7.75 -21.36
CA MET A 4 -11.50 7.62 -20.57
C MET A 4 -11.45 6.26 -19.88
N TYR A 5 -11.19 6.25 -18.57
CA TYR A 5 -11.23 5.02 -17.79
C TYR A 5 -12.65 4.45 -17.80
N ARG A 6 -12.77 3.13 -17.93
CA ARG A 6 -14.06 2.45 -18.05
C ARG A 6 -14.85 2.59 -16.74
N GLY A 7 -15.59 3.69 -16.58
CA GLY A 7 -16.37 4.02 -15.38
C GLY A 7 -16.17 5.42 -14.80
N LEU A 8 -15.17 6.19 -15.24
CA LEU A 8 -14.98 7.59 -14.83
C LEU A 8 -15.33 8.52 -15.99
N SER A 9 -16.15 9.54 -15.72
CA SER A 9 -16.33 10.65 -16.67
C SER A 9 -15.09 11.54 -16.71
N SER A 10 -14.98 12.41 -17.74
CA SER A 10 -13.81 13.28 -17.96
C SER A 10 -13.48 14.23 -16.80
N ASP A 11 -14.44 14.49 -15.91
CA ASP A 11 -14.30 15.42 -14.78
C ASP A 11 -14.18 14.70 -13.43
N GLN A 12 -14.00 13.37 -13.45
CA GLN A 12 -13.93 12.56 -12.24
C GLN A 12 -12.50 12.12 -11.94
N PHE A 13 -12.16 12.18 -10.65
CA PHE A 13 -10.88 11.75 -10.12
C PHE A 13 -11.09 10.59 -9.14
N CYS A 14 -10.22 9.58 -9.18
CA CYS A 14 -10.29 8.42 -8.31
C CYS A 14 -9.00 8.21 -7.50
N TRP A 15 -9.11 8.14 -6.17
CA TRP A 15 -8.01 7.69 -5.32
C TRP A 15 -8.32 6.31 -4.76
N ILE A 16 -7.49 5.33 -5.06
CA ILE A 16 -7.59 3.96 -4.55
C ILE A 16 -6.41 3.68 -3.60
N SER A 17 -6.68 3.07 -2.45
CA SER A 17 -5.64 2.63 -1.52
C SER A 17 -5.76 1.12 -1.28
N LEU A 18 -4.66 0.39 -1.52
CA LEU A 18 -4.62 -1.07 -1.44
C LEU A 18 -3.54 -1.56 -0.48
N PRO A 19 -3.86 -2.47 0.45
CA PRO A 19 -2.84 -3.20 1.20
C PRO A 19 -2.35 -4.41 0.40
N ALA A 20 -1.05 -4.48 0.12
CA ALA A 20 -0.35 -5.63 -0.50
C ALA A 20 -1.19 -6.41 -1.54
N PRO A 21 -1.52 -5.79 -2.69
CA PRO A 21 -2.46 -6.35 -3.66
C PRO A 21 -1.90 -7.60 -4.34
N SER A 22 -2.80 -8.53 -4.69
CA SER A 22 -2.44 -9.68 -5.51
C SER A 22 -2.17 -9.30 -6.97
N VAL A 23 -1.43 -10.15 -7.69
CA VAL A 23 -1.19 -10.00 -9.14
C VAL A 23 -2.51 -9.84 -9.91
N SER A 24 -3.51 -10.67 -9.60
CA SER A 24 -4.79 -10.65 -10.31
C SER A 24 -5.53 -9.33 -10.12
N LEU A 25 -5.48 -8.75 -8.92
CA LEU A 25 -6.07 -7.44 -8.65
C LEU A 25 -5.33 -6.33 -9.41
N MET A 26 -3.99 -6.33 -9.38
CA MET A 26 -3.20 -5.33 -10.09
C MET A 26 -3.40 -5.40 -11.60
N ARG A 27 -3.52 -6.60 -12.18
CA ARG A 27 -3.85 -6.77 -13.60
C ARG A 27 -5.23 -6.21 -13.96
N GLY A 28 -6.24 -6.47 -13.12
CA GLY A 28 -7.56 -5.88 -13.32
C GLY A 28 -7.56 -4.35 -13.27
N LEU A 29 -6.76 -3.76 -12.38
CA LEU A 29 -6.57 -2.31 -12.33
C LEU A 29 -5.79 -1.79 -13.53
N ALA A 30 -4.81 -2.54 -14.03
CA ALA A 30 -4.10 -2.20 -15.25
C ALA A 30 -5.02 -2.20 -16.47
N ASP A 31 -5.96 -3.14 -16.56
CA ASP A 31 -6.95 -3.16 -17.65
C ASP A 31 -7.90 -1.96 -17.60
N VAL A 32 -8.27 -1.50 -16.40
CA VAL A 32 -9.19 -0.37 -16.21
C VAL A 32 -8.51 0.99 -16.37
N PHE A 33 -7.34 1.15 -15.75
CA PHE A 33 -6.60 2.40 -15.66
C PHE A 33 -5.44 2.50 -16.65
N GLY A 34 -5.21 1.46 -17.46
CA GLY A 34 -4.11 1.42 -18.40
C GLY A 34 -2.74 1.49 -17.73
N ILE A 35 -2.61 0.91 -16.54
CA ILE A 35 -1.37 0.93 -15.75
C ILE A 35 -0.27 0.19 -16.52
N HIS A 36 0.90 0.79 -16.60
CA HIS A 36 2.05 0.20 -17.28
C HIS A 36 2.45 -1.15 -16.65
N GLU A 37 2.79 -2.16 -17.47
CA GLU A 37 3.05 -3.53 -16.98
C GLU A 37 4.21 -3.58 -15.96
N LEU A 38 5.28 -2.82 -16.18
CA LEU A 38 6.39 -2.70 -15.23
C LEU A 38 5.95 -2.12 -13.86
N ILE A 39 4.97 -1.22 -13.84
CA ILE A 39 4.40 -0.70 -12.59
C ILE A 39 3.63 -1.82 -11.88
N VAL A 40 2.92 -2.67 -12.62
CA VAL A 40 2.22 -3.84 -12.05
C VAL A 40 3.20 -4.82 -11.40
N GLU A 41 4.32 -5.11 -12.06
CA GLU A 41 5.35 -5.99 -11.50
C GLU A 41 5.93 -5.41 -10.19
N ASP A 42 6.35 -4.14 -10.21
CA ASP A 42 6.89 -3.45 -9.05
C ASP A 42 5.88 -3.38 -7.89
N ALA A 43 4.61 -3.10 -8.21
CA ALA A 43 3.51 -3.03 -7.26
C ALA A 43 3.19 -4.36 -6.57
N VAL A 44 3.42 -5.48 -7.24
CA VAL A 44 3.19 -6.81 -6.64
C VAL A 44 4.40 -7.25 -5.81
N ILE A 45 5.61 -7.05 -6.33
CA ILE A 45 6.84 -7.55 -5.71
C ILE A 45 7.18 -6.73 -4.46
N GLY A 46 7.06 -5.40 -4.54
CA GLY A 46 7.51 -4.48 -3.50
C GLY A 46 9.02 -4.53 -3.25
N GLU A 47 9.43 -4.04 -2.08
CA GLU A 47 10.83 -3.98 -1.61
C GLU A 47 11.78 -3.20 -2.53
N GLN A 48 11.23 -2.34 -3.38
CA GLN A 48 11.97 -1.48 -4.29
C GLN A 48 12.80 -0.42 -3.54
N ARG A 49 13.87 0.05 -4.17
CA ARG A 49 14.59 1.23 -3.66
C ARG A 49 13.69 2.46 -3.85
N PRO A 50 13.70 3.44 -2.91
CA PRO A 50 13.00 4.70 -3.11
C PRO A 50 13.39 5.36 -4.43
N LYS A 51 12.39 5.67 -5.25
CA LYS A 51 12.58 6.18 -6.60
C LYS A 51 11.36 6.95 -7.07
N VAL A 52 11.56 7.78 -8.08
CA VAL A 52 10.51 8.39 -8.88
C VAL A 52 10.80 8.07 -10.33
N GLU A 53 9.84 7.48 -11.03
CA GLU A 53 9.96 7.08 -12.43
C GLU A 53 8.74 7.55 -13.22
N HIS A 54 8.97 7.93 -14.47
CA HIS A 54 7.91 8.26 -15.42
C HIS A 54 7.73 7.11 -16.40
N TYR A 55 6.48 6.73 -16.62
CA TYR A 55 6.06 5.73 -17.59
C TYR A 55 4.93 6.32 -18.43
N ASP A 56 5.24 6.74 -19.65
CA ASP A 56 4.29 7.45 -20.52
C ASP A 56 3.63 8.65 -19.83
N ASP A 57 2.33 8.57 -19.56
CA ASP A 57 1.49 9.55 -18.88
C ASP A 57 1.36 9.31 -17.36
N GLN A 58 2.09 8.34 -16.82
CA GLN A 58 2.03 7.94 -15.42
C GLN A 58 3.33 8.21 -14.67
N LEU A 59 3.20 8.54 -13.39
CA LEU A 59 4.32 8.67 -12.46
C LEU A 59 4.24 7.57 -11.40
N LEU A 60 5.36 6.90 -11.17
CA LEU A 60 5.55 5.95 -10.10
C LEU A 60 6.45 6.57 -9.02
N LEU A 61 5.98 6.60 -7.78
CA LEU A 61 6.76 6.94 -6.58
C LEU A 61 6.89 5.70 -5.69
N VAL A 62 8.11 5.37 -5.30
CA VAL A 62 8.40 4.41 -4.24
C VAL A 62 9.00 5.17 -3.07
N ALA A 63 8.42 5.04 -1.87
CA ALA A 63 8.92 5.66 -0.65
C ALA A 63 8.98 4.66 0.50
N ARG A 64 9.95 4.85 1.41
CA ARG A 64 10.01 4.11 2.67
C ARG A 64 9.20 4.83 3.73
N THR A 65 8.45 4.05 4.49
CA THR A 65 7.70 4.55 5.64
C THR A 65 8.38 4.12 6.92
N LEU A 66 8.34 4.96 7.95
CA LEU A 66 8.73 4.59 9.30
C LEU A 66 7.48 4.20 10.07
N GLU A 67 7.52 3.02 10.69
CA GLU A 67 6.46 2.61 11.59
C GLU A 67 6.78 3.04 13.00
N GLN A 68 5.78 3.60 13.68
CA GLN A 68 5.90 3.92 15.09
C GLN A 68 6.15 2.62 15.87
N PRO A 69 7.22 2.55 16.68
CA PRO A 69 7.49 1.37 17.50
C PRO A 69 6.36 1.18 18.52
N ASP A 70 5.94 -0.06 18.75
CA ASP A 70 5.05 -0.38 19.86
C ASP A 70 5.79 -0.10 21.17
N ASN A 71 5.25 0.83 21.97
CA ASN A 71 5.77 1.15 23.31
C ASN A 71 5.63 0.00 24.32
N THR A 72 5.23 -1.19 23.87
CA THR A 72 4.91 -2.36 24.70
C THR A 72 6.09 -3.31 24.87
N GLN A 73 7.20 -3.13 24.13
CA GLN A 73 8.38 -3.99 24.28
C GLN A 73 9.47 -3.34 25.14
N GLU A 74 9.36 -3.57 26.44
CA GLU A 74 10.46 -3.44 27.40
C GLU A 74 11.40 -4.64 27.23
N THR A 75 12.40 -4.56 26.35
CA THR A 75 13.42 -5.62 26.28
C THR A 75 14.77 -5.08 25.85
N GLY A 76 15.56 -4.55 26.80
CA GLY A 76 17.05 -4.46 26.82
C GLY A 76 17.82 -3.83 25.63
N SER A 77 17.17 -3.58 24.51
CA SER A 77 17.63 -3.03 23.25
C SER A 77 16.54 -2.04 22.87
N GLY A 78 16.90 -0.79 22.56
CA GLY A 78 15.92 0.29 22.34
C GLY A 78 14.85 -0.04 21.29
N PRO A 79 13.80 0.79 21.18
CA PRO A 79 12.66 0.52 20.31
C PRO A 79 13.11 0.22 18.88
N ARG A 80 12.78 -0.98 18.39
CA ARG A 80 13.11 -1.40 17.02
C ARG A 80 12.16 -0.72 16.05
N MET A 81 12.67 0.25 15.30
CA MET A 81 11.93 0.89 14.21
C MET A 81 11.69 -0.14 13.10
N GLN A 82 10.44 -0.33 12.73
CA GLN A 82 10.08 -1.12 11.55
C GLN A 82 9.95 -0.16 10.36
N THR A 83 10.40 -0.62 9.19
CA THR A 83 10.27 0.13 7.95
C THR A 83 9.26 -0.55 7.06
N GLY A 84 8.37 0.24 6.48
CA GLY A 84 7.45 -0.18 5.44
C GLY A 84 7.82 0.43 4.09
N GLU A 85 6.99 0.15 3.09
CA GLU A 85 7.09 0.71 1.77
C GLU A 85 5.70 1.14 1.29
N VAL A 86 5.64 2.30 0.64
CA VAL A 86 4.47 2.75 -0.09
C VAL A 86 4.86 2.98 -1.54
N LEU A 87 4.08 2.41 -2.44
CA LEU A 87 4.10 2.66 -3.87
C LEU A 87 2.94 3.60 -4.20
N VAL A 88 3.16 4.61 -5.03
CA VAL A 88 2.10 5.51 -5.50
C VAL A 88 2.20 5.62 -7.01
N VAL A 89 1.13 5.25 -7.69
CA VAL A 89 0.97 5.45 -9.14
C VAL A 89 0.03 6.64 -9.33
N VAL A 90 0.46 7.61 -10.12
CA VAL A 90 -0.33 8.79 -10.46
C VAL A 90 -0.53 8.80 -11.97
N GLY A 91 -1.79 8.82 -12.41
CA GLY A 91 -2.15 9.06 -13.81
C GLY A 91 -3.05 10.29 -13.94
N ASP A 92 -3.51 10.57 -15.17
CA ASP A 92 -4.26 11.79 -15.51
C ASP A 92 -5.49 12.07 -14.62
N SER A 93 -6.20 11.03 -14.17
CA SER A 93 -7.36 11.19 -13.29
C SER A 93 -7.47 10.14 -12.18
N PHE A 94 -6.34 9.53 -11.82
CA PHE A 94 -6.31 8.61 -10.68
C PHE A 94 -5.01 8.69 -9.88
N VAL A 95 -5.12 8.31 -8.60
CA VAL A 95 -4.00 7.98 -7.74
C VAL A 95 -4.25 6.60 -7.15
N LEU A 96 -3.27 5.71 -7.27
CA LEU A 96 -3.28 4.39 -6.65
C LEU A 96 -2.13 4.31 -5.64
N SER A 97 -2.46 4.25 -4.36
CA SER A 97 -1.48 4.03 -3.29
C SER A 97 -1.49 2.58 -2.85
N ILE A 98 -0.32 1.94 -2.82
CA ILE A 98 -0.12 0.55 -2.45
C ILE A 98 0.77 0.51 -1.23
N ASP A 99 0.30 -0.17 -0.20
CA ASP A 99 0.97 -0.26 1.08
C ASP A 99 1.51 -1.67 1.31
N HIS A 100 2.83 -1.79 1.38
CA HIS A 100 3.57 -3.02 1.60
C HIS A 100 4.11 -3.12 3.04
N ARG A 101 3.43 -2.52 4.02
CA ARG A 101 3.75 -2.76 5.44
C ARG A 101 3.65 -4.25 5.77
N ARG A 102 4.60 -4.74 6.57
CA ARG A 102 4.55 -6.10 7.10
C ARG A 102 3.27 -6.21 7.96
N PRO A 103 2.53 -7.33 7.90
CA PRO A 103 1.42 -7.55 8.81
C PRO A 103 1.93 -7.40 10.24
N ARG A 104 1.34 -6.50 11.01
CA ARG A 104 1.61 -6.43 12.46
C ARG A 104 1.36 -7.80 13.02
N GLY A 105 2.36 -8.38 13.71
CA GLY A 105 2.19 -9.63 14.42
C GLY A 105 1.00 -9.48 15.37
N ARG A 106 -0.15 -10.03 14.98
CA ARG A 106 -1.32 -10.06 15.83
C ARG A 106 -0.97 -10.98 16.99
N ASP A 107 -0.79 -10.43 18.18
CA ASP A 107 -0.69 -11.24 19.39
C ASP A 107 -1.99 -12.07 19.48
N GLN A 108 -1.88 -13.39 19.24
CA GLN A 108 -2.98 -14.34 19.34
C GLN A 108 -3.28 -14.73 20.80
N ARG A 109 -2.94 -13.89 21.79
CA ARG A 109 -3.46 -14.06 23.16
C ARG A 109 -4.92 -13.63 23.29
N THR A 110 -5.82 -14.30 22.57
CA THR A 110 -7.22 -14.42 23.00
C THR A 110 -7.48 -15.87 23.36
N GLY A 111 -7.19 -16.18 24.61
CA GLY A 111 -7.45 -17.48 25.23
C GLY A 111 -7.43 -17.34 26.75
N GLY A 112 -8.23 -16.43 27.29
CA GLY A 112 -8.24 -16.12 28.72
C GLY A 112 -9.38 -15.19 29.08
N ARG A 113 -10.61 -15.69 28.99
CA ARG A 113 -11.83 -15.01 29.43
C ARG A 113 -11.74 -14.77 30.94
N ARG A 114 -11.23 -13.62 31.36
CA ARG A 114 -11.26 -13.18 32.77
C ARG A 114 -12.51 -12.33 32.97
N VAL A 115 -13.56 -12.96 33.51
CA VAL A 115 -14.75 -12.28 34.00
C VAL A 115 -14.37 -11.56 35.29
N LEU A 116 -14.42 -10.24 35.30
CA LEU A 116 -14.31 -9.44 36.52
C LEU A 116 -15.70 -9.33 37.17
N PRO A 117 -15.85 -9.55 38.49
CA PRO A 117 -17.11 -9.33 39.17
C PRO A 117 -17.34 -7.82 39.32
N LEU A 118 -18.55 -7.37 38.98
CA LEU A 118 -19.00 -6.01 39.25
C LEU A 118 -19.31 -5.87 40.75
N ARG A 119 -18.82 -4.79 41.35
CA ARG A 119 -19.35 -4.22 42.60
C ARG A 119 -20.03 -2.91 42.28
#